data_AF-A0A964Y5C9-F1
#
_entry.id   AF-A0A964Y5C9-F1
#
_cell.length_a   1.000
_cell.length_b   1.000
_cell.length_c   1.000
_cell.angle_alpha   90.00
_cell.angle_beta   90.00
_cell.angle_gamma   90.00
#
_symmetry.space_group_name_H-M   'P 1'
#
loop_
_entity.id
_entity.type
_entity.pdbx_description
1 polymer ?
#
loop_
_entity_poly.entity_id
_entity_poly.type
_entity_poly.pdbx_seq_one_letter_code
_entity_poly.pdbx_strand_id
1 'polypeptide(L)'
;MEEWYSIIRNLKDESEDPYMTQMFVYQVYRDLNRKKIKEKVKFRDRMGPEFDAFTAKLSQEYPEPLVIEIISDDDFWRKTLELTIGV
;
A
#
# COMPACT_ATOMS: atom_id res chain seq x y z
N MET A 1 5.08 -7.88 -12.32
CA MET A 1 3.61 -7.81 -12.19
C MET A 1 3.04 -9.12 -11.64
N GLU A 2 3.48 -10.29 -12.15
CA GLU A 2 3.07 -11.61 -11.60
C GLU A 2 3.38 -11.78 -10.10
N GLU A 3 4.57 -11.37 -9.66
CA GLU A 3 4.96 -11.43 -8.24
C GLU A 3 4.06 -10.59 -7.32
N TRP A 4 3.65 -9.41 -7.79
CA TRP A 4 2.74 -8.53 -7.04
C TRP A 4 1.35 -9.16 -6.85
N TYR A 5 0.84 -9.86 -7.87
CA TYR A 5 -0.40 -10.62 -7.74
C TYR A 5 -0.27 -11.81 -6.79
N SER A 6 0.91 -12.42 -6.70
CA SER A 6 1.17 -13.48 -5.73
C SER A 6 1.13 -12.95 -4.30
N ILE A 7 1.75 -11.79 -4.04
CA ILE A 7 1.72 -11.13 -2.73
C ILE A 7 0.27 -10.82 -2.34
N ILE A 8 -0.52 -10.25 -3.25
CA ILE A 8 -1.93 -9.97 -2.98
C ILE A 8 -2.72 -11.25 -2.69
N ARG A 9 -2.44 -12.35 -3.38
CA ARG A 9 -3.10 -13.62 -3.09
C ARG A 9 -2.82 -14.05 -1.66
N ASN A 10 -1.57 -13.99 -1.21
CA ASN A 10 -1.20 -14.33 0.16
C ASN A 10 -1.91 -13.42 1.18
N LEU A 11 -1.84 -12.10 0.98
CA LEU A 11 -2.55 -11.14 1.84
C LEU A 11 -4.05 -11.42 1.94
N LYS A 12 -4.67 -11.83 0.83
CA LYS A 12 -6.09 -12.19 0.82
C LYS A 12 -6.37 -13.50 1.54
N ASP A 13 -5.49 -14.48 1.44
CA ASP A 13 -5.64 -15.79 2.09
C ASP A 13 -5.44 -15.68 3.61
N GLU A 14 -4.65 -14.69 4.07
CA GLU A 14 -4.37 -14.42 5.49
C GLU A 14 -5.37 -13.46 6.14
N SER A 15 -6.12 -12.69 5.34
CA SER A 15 -7.03 -11.66 5.82
C SER A 15 -8.43 -12.19 6.14
N GLU A 16 -9.06 -11.62 7.18
CA GLU A 16 -10.45 -11.91 7.56
C GLU A 16 -11.47 -11.46 6.50
N ASP A 17 -11.15 -10.41 5.73
CA ASP A 17 -11.99 -9.92 4.63
C ASP A 17 -11.16 -9.82 3.32
N PRO A 18 -11.09 -10.91 2.54
CA PRO A 18 -10.34 -10.95 1.28
C PRO A 18 -10.82 -9.95 0.24
N TYR A 19 -12.11 -9.56 0.27
CA TYR A 19 -12.67 -8.59 -0.67
C TYR A 19 -12.21 -7.18 -0.31
N MET A 20 -12.30 -6.80 0.96
CA MET A 20 -11.82 -5.50 1.43
C MET A 20 -10.32 -5.35 1.23
N THR A 21 -9.54 -6.39 1.54
CA THR A 21 -8.09 -6.42 1.29
C THR A 21 -7.78 -6.23 -0.18
N GLN A 22 -8.50 -6.90 -1.07
CA GLN A 22 -8.35 -6.69 -2.51
C GLN A 22 -8.63 -5.23 -2.92
N MET A 23 -9.74 -4.65 -2.45
CA MET A 23 -10.09 -3.26 -2.76
C MET A 23 -9.02 -2.28 -2.27
N PHE A 24 -8.51 -2.51 -1.06
CA PHE A 24 -7.46 -1.71 -0.44
C PHE A 24 -6.15 -1.74 -1.25
N VAL A 25 -5.62 -2.94 -1.56
CA VAL A 25 -4.33 -3.06 -2.27
C VAL A 25 -4.38 -2.41 -3.66
N TYR A 26 -5.50 -2.53 -4.37
CA TYR A 26 -5.69 -1.86 -5.67
C TYR A 26 -5.82 -0.34 -5.51
N GLN A 27 -6.48 0.14 -4.46
CA GLN A 27 -6.59 1.56 -4.16
C GLN A 27 -5.21 2.17 -3.87
N VAL A 28 -4.40 1.49 -3.05
CA VAL A 28 -3.00 1.87 -2.77
C VAL A 28 -2.19 1.95 -4.06
N TYR A 29 -2.21 0.89 -4.89
CA TYR A 29 -1.49 0.87 -6.16
C TYR A 29 -1.91 2.02 -7.08
N ARG A 30 -3.23 2.24 -7.23
CA ARG A 30 -3.77 3.31 -8.06
C ARG A 30 -3.37 4.70 -7.57
N ASP A 31 -3.42 4.93 -6.28
CA ASP A 31 -3.07 6.21 -5.67
C ASP A 31 -1.57 6.49 -5.84
N LEU A 32 -0.71 5.51 -5.58
CA LEU A 32 0.74 5.64 -5.74
C LEU A 32 1.14 5.85 -7.21
N ASN A 33 0.49 5.17 -8.15
CA ASN A 33 0.76 5.34 -9.58
C ASN A 33 0.34 6.73 -10.12
N ARG A 34 -0.56 7.42 -9.41
CA ARG A 34 -1.04 8.77 -9.79
C ARG A 34 -0.32 9.89 -9.03
N LYS A 35 0.17 9.62 -7.82
CA LYS A 35 0.74 10.62 -6.93
C LYS A 35 2.18 10.93 -7.34
N LYS A 36 2.51 12.21 -7.48
CA LYS A 36 3.91 12.66 -7.61
C LYS A 36 4.51 12.86 -6.22
N ILE A 37 5.28 11.86 -5.78
CA ILE A 37 5.97 11.89 -4.48
C ILE A 37 7.32 12.59 -4.64
N LYS A 38 7.57 13.62 -3.85
CA LYS A 38 8.81 14.40 -3.92
C LYS A 38 9.94 13.68 -3.19
N GLU A 39 9.71 13.29 -1.93
CA GLU A 39 10.72 12.64 -1.09
C GLU A 39 10.55 11.12 -1.12
N LYS A 40 10.78 10.51 -2.30
CA LYS A 40 10.55 9.08 -2.54
C LYS A 40 11.21 8.14 -1.53
N VAL A 41 12.44 8.45 -1.10
CA VAL A 41 13.17 7.63 -0.11
C VAL A 41 12.49 7.68 1.26
N LYS A 42 12.15 8.89 1.75
CA LYS A 42 11.41 9.02 3.02
C LYS A 42 10.06 8.32 2.95
N PHE A 43 9.35 8.47 1.84
CA PHE A 43 8.06 7.82 1.64
C PHE A 43 8.19 6.29 1.63
N ARG A 44 9.19 5.74 0.94
CA ARG A 44 9.50 4.30 0.96
C ARG A 44 9.77 3.82 2.38
N ASP A 45 10.50 4.61 3.16
CA ASP A 45 10.81 4.29 4.54
C ASP A 45 9.64 4.63 5.51
N ARG A 46 8.44 4.89 4.99
CA ARG A 46 7.19 5.15 5.74
C ARG A 46 7.29 6.39 6.66
N MET A 47 7.98 7.41 6.18
CA MET A 47 8.27 8.63 6.92
C MET A 47 7.84 9.89 6.16
N GLY A 48 7.62 10.94 6.96
CA GLY A 48 7.45 12.30 6.48
C GLY A 48 6.01 12.63 6.07
N PRO A 49 5.75 13.92 5.82
CA PRO A 49 4.40 14.44 5.70
C PRO A 49 3.64 13.89 4.50
N GLU A 50 4.33 13.48 3.42
CA GLU A 50 3.69 12.87 2.26
C GLU A 50 3.11 11.49 2.55
N PHE A 51 3.80 10.71 3.41
CA PHE A 51 3.37 9.40 3.89
C PHE A 51 2.26 9.54 4.93
N ASP A 52 2.43 10.43 5.90
CA ASP A 52 1.41 10.69 6.93
C ASP A 52 0.08 11.15 6.31
N ALA A 53 0.13 12.04 5.32
CA ALA A 53 -1.07 12.46 4.60
C ALA A 53 -1.67 11.34 3.73
N PHE A 54 -0.84 10.41 3.25
CA PHE A 54 -1.30 9.27 2.47
C PHE A 54 -2.04 8.25 3.34
N THR A 55 -1.46 7.87 4.47
CA THR A 55 -2.08 6.94 5.42
C THR A 55 -3.32 7.55 6.07
N ALA A 56 -3.28 8.83 6.44
CA ALA A 56 -4.44 9.54 6.98
C ALA A 56 -5.64 9.53 6.01
N LYS A 57 -5.39 9.66 4.69
CA LYS A 57 -6.45 9.53 3.68
C LYS A 57 -6.99 8.10 3.64
N LEU A 58 -6.13 7.08 3.65
CA LEU A 58 -6.55 5.68 3.62
C LEU A 58 -7.38 5.30 4.85
N SER A 59 -6.99 5.77 6.03
CA SER A 59 -7.73 5.53 7.28
C SER A 59 -9.10 6.22 7.35
N GLN A 60 -9.43 7.12 6.43
CA GLN A 60 -10.79 7.66 6.28
C GLN A 60 -11.71 6.73 5.49
N GLU A 61 -11.15 5.91 4.60
CA GLU A 61 -11.90 5.04 3.68
C GLU A 61 -11.90 3.57 4.15
N TYR A 62 -10.91 3.16 4.94
CA TYR A 62 -10.70 1.78 5.38
C TYR A 62 -10.48 1.69 6.90
N PRO A 63 -10.77 0.53 7.51
CA PRO A 63 -10.46 0.29 8.93
C PRO A 63 -8.97 0.47 9.20
N GLU A 64 -8.64 1.23 10.25
CA GLU A 64 -7.25 1.46 10.67
C GLU A 64 -6.42 0.18 10.84
N PRO A 65 -6.94 -0.93 11.41
CA PRO A 65 -6.19 -2.19 11.50
C PRO A 65 -5.75 -2.72 10.14
N LEU A 66 -6.63 -2.67 9.13
CA LEU A 66 -6.32 -3.11 7.77
C LEU A 66 -5.25 -2.22 7.13
N VAL A 67 -5.34 -0.90 7.33
CA VAL A 67 -4.34 0.04 6.80
C VAL A 67 -2.97 -0.25 7.41
N ILE A 68 -2.91 -0.45 8.73
CA ILE A 68 -1.65 -0.71 9.43
C ILE A 68 -1.05 -2.05 8.99
N GLU A 69 -1.86 -3.11 8.97
CA GLU A 69 -1.41 -4.46 8.60
C GLU A 69 -0.79 -4.48 7.20
N ILE A 70 -1.54 -4.01 6.21
CA ILE A 70 -1.11 -4.10 4.81
C ILE A 70 0.02 -3.11 4.48
N ILE A 71 0.02 -1.90 5.05
CA ILE A 71 1.12 -0.93 4.79
C ILE A 71 2.41 -1.33 5.51
N SER A 72 2.31 -2.04 6.64
CA SER A 72 3.46 -2.57 7.37
C SER A 72 4.06 -3.82 6.70
N ASP A 73 3.31 -4.49 5.83
CA ASP A 73 3.83 -5.60 5.04
C ASP A 73 4.93 -5.12 4.08
N ASP A 74 6.15 -5.57 4.33
CA ASP A 74 7.35 -5.11 3.61
C ASP A 74 7.37 -5.59 2.16
N ASP A 75 6.88 -6.79 1.89
CA ASP A 75 6.88 -7.37 0.54
C ASP A 75 5.89 -6.62 -0.36
N PHE A 76 4.67 -6.42 0.12
CA PHE A 76 3.66 -5.61 -0.54
C PHE A 76 4.13 -4.18 -0.75
N TRP A 77 4.65 -3.53 0.31
CA TRP A 77 5.03 -2.13 0.24
C TRP A 77 6.15 -1.89 -0.77
N ARG A 78 7.26 -2.64 -0.64
CA ARG A 78 8.40 -2.52 -1.56
C ARG A 78 8.00 -2.85 -2.98
N LYS A 79 7.26 -3.94 -3.20
CA LYS A 79 6.89 -4.33 -4.55
C LYS A 79 5.93 -3.34 -5.20
N THR A 80 5.01 -2.78 -4.43
CA THR A 80 4.09 -1.75 -4.93
C THR A 80 4.83 -0.47 -5.29
N LEU A 81 5.80 -0.03 -4.48
CA LEU A 81 6.62 1.13 -4.77
C LEU A 81 7.53 0.95 -5.99
N GLU A 82 8.13 -0.23 -6.15
CA GLU A 82 8.93 -0.58 -7.32
C GLU A 82 8.10 -0.42 -8.60
N LEU A 83 6.85 -0.91 -8.60
CA LEU A 83 5.97 -0.89 -9.78
C LEU A 83 5.35 0.48 -10.08
N THR A 84 5.18 1.34 -9.08
CA THR A 84 4.44 2.60 -9.23
C THR A 84 5.35 3.83 -9.26
N ILE A 85 6.31 3.91 -8.34
CA ILE A 85 7.17 5.08 -8.12
C ILE A 85 8.61 4.82 -8.58
N GLY A 86 8.97 3.55 -8.73
CA GLY A 86 10.28 3.09 -9.19
C GLY A 86 11.37 3.21 -8.12
N VAL A 87 11.05 2.93 -6.85
CA VAL A 87 11.99 2.98 -5.70
C VAL A 87 11.83 1.82 -4.75
#